data_AF-A0A9D4JM01-F1
#
_entry.id   AF-A0A9D4JM01-F1
#
_cell.length_a   1.000
_cell.length_b   1.000
_cell.length_c   1.000
_cell.angle_alpha   90.00
_cell.angle_beta   90.00
_cell.angle_gamma   90.00
#
_symmetry.space_group_name_H-M   'P 1'
#
loop_
_entity.id
_entity.type
_entity.pdbx_description
1 polymer ?
#
loop_
_entity_poly.entity_id
_entity_poly.type
_entity_poly.pdbx_seq_one_letter_code
_entity_poly.pdbx_strand_id
1 'polypeptide(L)'
;MRTFDGINSAEATEKNIALKINVLYPPVITKLSSNDKSIEIINSTIRVQRGDNINIVCTSDANPLATVFWNGQLIDSPTLTVISVQHDAVWTCQATNTMTEFDGVISTSNVTRNVSARVLCKNRCTY
;
A
#
# COMPACT_ATOMS: atom_id res chain seq x y z
N MET A 1 36.69 -5.89 67.06
CA MET A 1 36.68 -6.65 65.80
C MET A 1 35.23 -6.91 65.44
N ARG A 2 34.74 -6.27 64.36
CA ARG A 2 33.73 -6.71 63.35
C ARG A 2 32.46 -7.44 63.85
N THR A 3 31.24 -7.13 63.43
CA THR A 3 30.78 -6.65 62.10
C THR A 3 29.34 -6.12 62.21
N PHE A 4 28.99 -5.19 61.31
CA PHE A 4 27.62 -4.74 61.06
C PHE A 4 26.79 -5.86 60.43
N ASP A 5 25.68 -6.23 61.06
CA ASP A 5 24.68 -7.13 60.45
C ASP A 5 23.84 -6.37 59.42
N GLY A 6 23.64 -7.05 58.29
CA GLY A 6 23.31 -6.49 56.99
C GLY A 6 21.96 -5.80 56.89
N ILE A 7 21.96 -4.70 56.14
CA ILE A 7 20.77 -4.11 55.55
C ILE A 7 20.32 -5.05 54.43
N ASN A 8 19.20 -5.74 54.60
CA ASN A 8 18.55 -6.47 53.51
C ASN A 8 18.11 -5.47 52.44
N SER A 9 18.79 -5.48 51.30
CA SER A 9 18.41 -4.70 50.12
C SER A 9 17.14 -5.28 49.53
N ALA A 10 16.02 -4.56 49.62
CA ALA A 10 14.87 -4.84 48.78
C ALA A 10 15.26 -4.55 47.33
N GLU A 11 15.24 -5.56 46.46
CA GLU A 11 15.39 -5.39 45.02
C GLU A 11 14.21 -4.59 44.47
N ALA A 12 14.49 -3.40 43.94
CA ALA A 12 13.51 -2.60 43.24
C ALA A 12 13.19 -3.27 41.89
N THR A 13 11.94 -3.65 41.68
CA THR A 13 11.49 -4.18 40.39
C THR A 13 11.33 -3.03 39.40
N GLU A 14 12.22 -2.96 38.41
CA GLU A 14 12.16 -1.94 37.37
C GLU A 14 10.98 -2.22 36.43
N LYS A 15 9.93 -1.38 36.52
CA LYS A 15 8.78 -1.47 35.62
C LYS A 15 9.06 -0.70 34.35
N ASN A 16 9.32 -1.44 33.26
CA ASN A 16 9.42 -0.87 31.93
C ASN A 16 8.01 -0.63 31.37
N ILE A 17 7.58 0.64 31.33
CA ILE A 17 6.32 1.03 30.69
C ILE A 17 6.63 1.36 29.23
N ALA A 18 6.12 0.54 28.30
CA ALA A 18 6.20 0.81 26.87
C ALA A 18 4.96 1.58 26.40
N LEU A 19 5.18 2.77 25.83
CA LEU A 19 4.15 3.56 25.14
C LEU A 19 4.28 3.34 23.64
N LYS A 20 3.21 2.92 22.97
CA LYS A 20 3.17 2.74 21.51
C LYS A 20 2.43 3.91 20.88
N ILE A 21 3.13 4.69 20.06
CA ILE A 21 2.51 5.74 19.24
C ILE A 21 1.93 5.09 17.99
N ASN A 22 0.66 5.38 17.67
CA ASN A 22 0.03 4.95 16.42
C ASN A 22 -0.17 6.17 15.51
N VAL A 23 0.62 6.27 14.45
CA VAL A 23 0.53 7.37 13.49
C VAL A 23 -0.38 6.94 12.35
N LEU A 24 -1.54 7.59 12.23
CA LEU A 24 -2.46 7.36 11.11
C LEU A 24 -2.08 8.26 9.94
N TYR A 25 -2.16 7.74 8.72
CA TYR A 25 -1.88 8.48 7.50
C TYR A 25 -2.70 7.95 6.33
N PRO A 26 -3.06 8.83 5.37
CA PRO A 26 -3.84 8.43 4.20
C PRO A 26 -3.03 7.52 3.27
N PRO A 27 -3.69 6.83 2.32
CA PRO A 27 -3.01 5.88 1.45
C PRO A 27 -2.03 6.60 0.53
N VAL A 28 -0.81 6.10 0.41
CA VAL A 28 0.19 6.56 -0.55
C VAL A 28 0.43 5.43 -1.53
N ILE A 29 0.05 5.64 -2.79
CA ILE A 29 0.28 4.64 -3.84
C ILE A 29 1.72 4.79 -4.33
N THR A 30 2.57 3.83 -3.97
CA THR A 30 4.03 3.92 -4.12
C THR A 30 4.54 3.32 -5.41
N LYS A 31 3.81 2.39 -6.03
CA LYS A 31 4.28 1.75 -7.26
C LYS A 31 3.17 1.16 -8.11
N LEU A 32 3.28 1.42 -9.41
CA LEU A 32 2.75 0.57 -10.48
C LEU A 32 3.95 -0.20 -11.05
N SER A 33 3.92 -1.53 -10.98
CA SER A 33 5.00 -2.35 -11.54
C SER A 33 4.50 -3.52 -12.35
N SER A 34 5.26 -3.88 -13.39
CA SER A 34 5.15 -5.15 -14.11
C SER A 34 6.07 -6.18 -13.47
N ASN A 35 5.65 -7.44 -13.41
CA ASN A 35 6.53 -8.57 -13.08
C ASN A 35 7.54 -8.87 -14.19
N ASP A 36 7.26 -8.45 -15.42
CA ASP A 36 8.19 -8.58 -16.54
C ASP A 36 9.18 -7.41 -16.54
N LYS A 37 10.45 -7.71 -16.25
CA LYS A 37 11.55 -6.73 -16.21
C LYS A 37 11.88 -6.13 -17.58
N SER A 38 11.43 -6.75 -18.67
CA SER A 38 11.58 -6.19 -20.03
C SER A 38 10.58 -5.07 -20.33
N ILE A 39 9.57 -4.90 -19.47
CA ILE A 39 8.55 -3.88 -19.61
C ILE A 39 9.00 -2.60 -18.94
N GLU A 40 9.29 -1.61 -19.76
CA GLU A 40 9.62 -0.27 -19.32
C GLU A 40 8.36 0.48 -18.86
N ILE A 41 8.39 1.02 -17.63
CA ILE A 41 7.33 1.86 -17.07
C ILE A 41 7.83 3.29 -17.06
N ILE A 42 7.34 4.09 -18.00
CA ILE A 42 7.70 5.51 -18.11
C ILE A 42 6.44 6.32 -17.83
N ASN A 43 6.46 7.18 -16.80
CA ASN A 43 5.34 8.06 -16.46
C ASN A 43 3.99 7.30 -16.39
N SER A 44 3.97 6.16 -15.71
CA SER A 44 2.79 5.28 -15.59
C SER A 44 2.26 4.72 -16.93
N THR A 45 3.11 4.66 -17.96
CA THR A 45 2.80 4.00 -19.23
C THR A 45 3.58 2.70 -19.36
N ILE A 46 2.86 1.61 -19.60
CA ILE A 46 3.36 0.25 -19.82
C ILE A 46 3.20 -0.07 -21.30
N ARG A 47 4.29 -0.43 -21.99
CA ARG A 47 4.23 -0.81 -23.41
C ARG A 47 4.45 -2.31 -23.60
N VAL A 48 3.51 -2.97 -24.26
CA VAL A 48 3.49 -4.43 -24.42
C VAL A 48 3.22 -4.84 -25.86
N GLN A 49 3.45 -6.10 -26.21
CA GLN A 49 3.01 -6.71 -27.46
C GLN A 49 1.62 -7.35 -27.29
N ARG A 50 0.94 -7.59 -28.41
CA ARG A 50 -0.35 -8.28 -28.41
C ARG A 50 -0.17 -9.70 -27.86
N GLY A 51 -1.04 -10.09 -26.93
CA GLY A 51 -1.02 -11.42 -26.32
C GLY A 51 -0.07 -11.56 -25.13
N ASP A 52 0.63 -10.49 -24.75
CA ASP A 52 1.43 -10.47 -23.54
C ASP A 52 0.54 -10.57 -22.30
N ASN A 53 1.06 -11.28 -21.29
CA ASN A 53 0.49 -11.36 -19.96
C ASN A 53 1.34 -10.51 -19.02
N ILE A 54 0.73 -9.54 -18.36
CA ILE A 54 1.43 -8.62 -17.46
C ILE A 54 0.73 -8.59 -16.11
N ASN A 55 1.49 -8.58 -15.02
CA ASN A 55 0.93 -8.33 -13.70
C ASN A 55 1.17 -6.88 -13.34
N ILE A 56 0.10 -6.10 -13.19
CA ILE A 56 0.18 -4.72 -12.70
C ILE A 56 -0.05 -4.76 -11.19
N VAL A 57 1.00 -4.48 -10.43
CA VAL A 57 0.92 -4.39 -8.97
C VAL A 57 0.62 -2.95 -8.57
N CYS A 58 -0.33 -2.76 -7.66
CA CYS A 58 -0.57 -1.48 -7.01
C CYS A 58 -0.26 -1.60 -5.52
N THR A 59 0.86 -1.02 -5.08
CA THR A 59 1.20 -0.99 -3.66
C THR A 59 0.73 0.30 -3.02
N SER A 60 -0.03 0.17 -1.93
CA SER A 60 -0.42 1.29 -1.09
C SER A 60 0.21 1.15 0.28
N ASP A 61 0.92 2.20 0.71
CA ASP A 61 1.33 2.36 2.10
C ASP A 61 0.26 3.18 2.83
N ALA A 62 -0.35 2.64 3.88
CA ALA A 62 -1.44 3.28 4.61
C ALA A 62 -1.52 2.75 6.04
N ASN A 63 -1.90 3.63 6.98
CA ASN A 63 -2.28 3.22 8.32
C ASN A 63 -3.56 3.97 8.76
N PRO A 64 -4.71 3.29 8.91
CA PRO A 64 -4.93 1.84 8.81
C PRO A 64 -4.73 1.30 7.38
N LEU A 65 -4.55 -0.02 7.26
CA LEU A 65 -4.37 -0.71 5.97
C LEU A 65 -5.48 -0.31 4.99
N ALA A 66 -5.09 0.06 3.77
CA ALA A 66 -6.02 0.46 2.74
C ALA A 66 -6.61 -0.75 2.00
N THR A 67 -7.87 -0.64 1.63
CA THR A 67 -8.53 -1.54 0.69
C THR A 67 -8.23 -1.08 -0.74
N VAL A 68 -7.80 -2.01 -1.59
CA VAL A 68 -7.42 -1.71 -2.98
C VAL A 68 -8.49 -2.19 -3.96
N PHE A 69 -8.82 -1.32 -4.92
CA PHE A 69 -9.78 -1.57 -5.98
C PHE A 69 -9.11 -1.31 -7.34
N TRP A 70 -9.42 -2.14 -8.33
CA TRP A 70 -8.99 -1.97 -9.71
C TRP A 70 -10.19 -1.67 -10.59
N ASN A 71 -10.19 -0.52 -11.25
CA ASN A 71 -11.33 -0.04 -12.05
C ASN A 71 -12.69 -0.14 -11.31
N GLY A 72 -12.67 0.07 -9.98
CA GLY A 72 -13.85 -0.02 -9.11
C GLY A 72 -14.18 -1.43 -8.61
N GLN A 73 -13.48 -2.47 -9.07
CA GLN A 73 -13.66 -3.84 -8.58
C GLN A 73 -12.72 -4.11 -7.40
N LEU A 74 -13.28 -4.64 -6.30
CA LEU A 74 -12.49 -5.09 -5.17
C LEU A 74 -11.68 -6.32 -5.59
N ILE A 75 -10.37 -6.25 -5.38
CA ILE A 75 -9.48 -7.39 -5.57
C ILE A 75 -8.83 -7.64 -4.22
N ASP A 76 -8.98 -8.87 -3.72
CA ASP A 76 -8.51 -9.31 -2.39
C ASP A 76 -6.97 -9.25 -2.23
N SER A 77 -6.28 -8.85 -3.30
CA SER A 77 -4.85 -8.64 -3.39
C SER A 77 -4.54 -7.27 -3.99
N PRO A 78 -3.51 -6.55 -3.50
CA PRO A 78 -2.98 -5.34 -4.16
C PRO A 78 -2.42 -5.62 -5.56
N THR A 79 -2.29 -6.89 -5.95
CA THR A 79 -1.79 -7.32 -7.26
C THR A 79 -2.95 -7.65 -8.19
N LEU A 80 -3.01 -6.97 -9.34
CA LEU A 80 -3.87 -7.35 -10.45
C LEU A 80 -3.05 -8.03 -11.55
N THR A 81 -3.50 -9.20 -11.99
CA THR A 81 -2.94 -9.88 -13.16
C THR A 81 -3.79 -9.54 -14.39
N VAL A 82 -3.19 -8.87 -15.38
CA VAL A 82 -3.81 -8.55 -16.67
C VAL A 82 -3.35 -9.59 -17.69
N ILE A 83 -4.27 -10.44 -18.11
CA ILE A 83 -4.01 -11.54 -19.03
C ILE A 83 -4.42 -11.12 -20.43
N SER A 84 -3.63 -11.49 -21.44
CA SER A 84 -3.93 -11.33 -22.86
C SER A 84 -4.25 -9.89 -23.25
N VAL A 85 -3.27 -8.99 -23.19
CA VAL A 85 -3.47 -7.60 -23.64
C VAL A 85 -3.79 -7.59 -25.14
N GLN A 86 -5.03 -7.18 -25.47
CA GLN A 86 -5.53 -7.13 -26.86
C GLN A 86 -5.65 -5.73 -27.43
N HIS A 87 -5.68 -4.69 -26.60
CA HIS A 87 -5.83 -3.30 -27.02
C HIS A 87 -5.30 -2.35 -25.94
N ASP A 88 -5.17 -1.07 -26.30
CA ASP A 88 -4.79 -0.03 -25.36
C ASP A 88 -5.87 0.09 -24.27
N ALA A 89 -5.44 0.14 -23.01
CA ALA A 89 -6.34 0.20 -21.87
C ALA A 89 -5.76 1.07 -20.75
N VAL A 90 -6.65 1.69 -19.97
CA VAL A 90 -6.28 2.41 -18.77
C VAL A 90 -6.73 1.60 -17.55
N TRP A 91 -5.79 1.26 -16.69
CA TRP A 91 -6.02 0.55 -15.45
C TRP A 91 -5.86 1.52 -14.29
N THR A 92 -6.93 1.74 -13.54
CA THR A 92 -6.93 2.63 -12.39
C THR A 92 -6.94 1.80 -11.12
N CYS A 93 -5.90 1.97 -10.31
CA CYS A 93 -5.87 1.51 -8.94
C CYS A 93 -6.42 2.58 -8.03
N GLN A 94 -7.26 2.18 -7.09
CA GLN A 94 -7.80 3.03 -6.05
C GLN A 94 -7.53 2.38 -4.69
N ALA A 95 -6.91 3.13 -3.78
CA ALA A 95 -6.67 2.72 -2.41
C ALA A 95 -7.50 3.59 -1.46
N THR A 96 -8.26 2.95 -0.57
CA THR A 96 -9.15 3.62 0.37
C THR A 96 -8.84 3.16 1.79
N ASN A 97 -8.60 4.08 2.72
CA ASN A 97 -8.53 3.79 4.15
C ASN A 97 -9.48 4.69 4.95
N THR A 98 -9.70 4.33 6.20
CA THR A 98 -10.52 5.11 7.13
C THR A 98 -9.60 5.97 8.00
N MET A 99 -9.84 7.28 8.01
CA MET A 99 -9.09 8.26 8.79
C MET A 99 -9.99 8.89 9.85
N THR A 100 -9.41 9.12 11.03
CA THR A 100 -10.06 9.84 12.13
C THR A 100 -9.35 11.15 12.35
N GLU A 101 -10.11 12.24 12.36
CA GLU A 101 -9.63 13.59 12.62
C GLU A 101 -10.32 14.15 13.87
N PHE A 102 -9.60 14.97 14.63
CA PHE A 102 -10.11 15.65 15.81
C PHE A 102 -9.89 17.15 15.70
N ASP A 103 -10.98 17.89 15.50
CA ASP A 103 -11.02 19.35 15.56
C ASP A 103 -12.12 19.78 16.54
N GLY A 104 -12.00 19.35 17.80
CA GLY A 104 -13.03 19.50 18.83
C GLY A 104 -14.22 18.54 18.72
N VAL A 105 -14.40 17.92 17.55
CA VAL A 105 -15.33 16.81 17.29
C VAL A 105 -14.57 15.67 16.59
N ILE A 106 -14.84 14.42 16.98
CA ILE A 106 -14.27 13.24 16.32
C ILE A 106 -15.01 13.00 15.00
N SER A 107 -14.31 13.17 13.89
CA SER A 107 -14.83 12.88 12.55
C SER A 107 -14.11 11.68 11.97
N THR A 108 -14.87 10.70 11.49
CA THR A 108 -14.32 9.53 10.79
C THR A 108 -14.76 9.57 9.34
N SER A 109 -13.80 9.48 8.42
CA SER A 109 -14.06 9.56 6.99
C SER A 109 -13.24 8.54 6.21
N ASN A 110 -13.74 8.14 5.04
CA ASN A 110 -12.96 7.31 4.11
C ASN A 110 -12.15 8.22 3.19
N VAL A 111 -10.83 8.06 3.23
CA VAL A 111 -9.90 8.79 2.37
C VAL A 111 -9.47 7.86 1.25
N THR A 112 -9.64 8.36 0.02
CA THR A 112 -9.33 7.59 -1.20
C THR A 112 -8.23 8.29 -1.99
N ARG A 113 -7.32 7.49 -2.55
CA ARG A 113 -6.31 7.90 -3.53
C ARG A 113 -6.37 6.98 -4.73
N ASN A 114 -6.06 7.52 -5.90
CA ASN A 114 -6.08 6.77 -7.14
C ASN A 114 -4.82 7.06 -7.98
N VAL A 115 -4.43 6.07 -8.77
CA VAL A 115 -3.41 6.19 -9.81
C VAL A 115 -3.84 5.39 -11.02
N SER A 116 -3.54 5.89 -12.21
CA SER A 116 -3.85 5.18 -13.45
C SER A 116 -2.58 4.82 -14.19
N ALA A 117 -2.54 3.60 -14.71
CA ALA A 117 -1.54 3.13 -15.66
C ALA A 117 -2.16 3.07 -17.06
N ARG A 118 -1.45 3.56 -18.08
CA ARG A 118 -1.82 3.34 -19.48
C ARG A 118 -1.05 2.15 -20.02
N VAL A 119 -1.75 1.10 -20.42
CA VAL A 119 -1.17 -0.03 -21.15
C VAL A 119 -1.36 0.25 -22.63
N LEU A 120 -0.26 0.35 -23.37
CA LEU A 120 -0.24 0.55 -24.82
C LEU A 120 0.25 -0.71 -25.51
N CYS A 121 -0.54 -1.21 -26.45
CA CYS A 121 -0.14 -2.30 -27.33
C CYS A 121 0.70 -1.75 -28.49
N LYS A 122 1.92 -2.27 -28.64
CA LYS A 122 2.79 -2.02 -29.80
C LYS A 122 2.21 -2.71 -31.04
N ASN A 123 2.43 -2.11 -32.21
CA ASN A 123 2.07 -2.65 -33.53
C ASN A 123 0.57 -2.85 -33.81
N ARG A 124 -0.27 -1.83 -33.53
CA ARG A 124 -1.70 -1.76 -33.88
C ARG A 124 -2.44 -3.07 -33.60
N CYS A 125 -2.68 -3.30 -32.31
CA CYS A 125 -3.76 -4.15 -31.85
C CYS A 125 -5.11 -3.66 -32.43
N THR A 126 -5.50 -4.17 -33.61
CA THR A 126 -6.84 -3.98 -34.18
C THR A 126 -7.87 -4.82 -33.43
N TYR A 127 -9.08 -4.26 -33.29
CA TYR A 127 -10.27 -4.97 -32.80
C TYR A 127 -10.60 -6.18 -33.67
#